data_AF-A0AAD6DXD3-F1
#
_entry.id   AF-A0AAD6DXD3-F1
#
_cell.length_a   1.000
_cell.length_b   1.000
_cell.length_c   1.000
_cell.angle_alpha   90.00
_cell.angle_beta   90.00
_cell.angle_gamma   90.00
#
_symmetry.space_group_name_H-M   'P 1'
#
loop_
_entity.id
_entity.type
_entity.pdbx_description
1 polymer ?
#
loop_
_entity_poly.entity_id
_entity_poly.type
_entity_poly.pdbx_seq_one_letter_code
_entity_poly.pdbx_strand_id
1 'polypeptide(L)'
;MLFRVFEKPFETLFADSLPARSRASQAIRQLTPIDNAVIHTSSHQIDHTSQFDLTFELHRDGKRIKLELEPNLDILADDASVRYIDSDGNWKHEPINRNDHKVFRGRALVGSGKGRWTPAGWARVNIRRDGPEPLFEGAFSVDDNKHHIELHSTYTAKQRSIDADVEDRAYDYMLVYRDTDMIKGHVELKRSLDDYTGCQADKLDYNAELTNSLFPAGMDMADGQWGFSPLNSMFGMSKRQNDVGGVSGSSGGVNLKKTIGDTSGCPKTKKVALIGVATDCEMTNHFKSNSTPKDAAKEWVINLVNTASNLYEDSFNVSIGLRNLTISEASCPSTASDATPWNIGCDSGNITWRLNEFSKWRADHEDNNAYWTLMTGCPTGQEVGVSWMSRLCSSGLSSSGDSSVTGANVVVGTSGTTWQIFAHETGHTFGAVHDCDSQTCGESLEDSSQCCPLTSSTCDANAKYIMNPYSDSQMTKFSQCTIGNICAAIGRNSVKSSCLSDNKGVVTISGSQCGNGIVESGEDCDCGGESGCGDNSCCDAKTCKFKGNAVCDDSNDQCCSKCQYASADTVCRASTSKCDKEEKCDGKSQLVPFR
;
A
#
# COMPACT_ATOMS: atom_id res chain seq x y z
N MET A 1 21.86 35.72 -62.51
CA MET A 1 23.22 35.57 -61.95
C MET A 1 23.38 36.62 -60.86
N LEU A 2 24.02 36.26 -59.74
CA LEU A 2 24.17 36.99 -58.45
C LEU A 2 23.08 36.73 -57.39
N PHE A 3 23.32 35.72 -56.56
CA PHE A 3 22.87 35.67 -55.17
C PHE A 3 24.12 35.81 -54.27
N ARG A 4 24.04 36.69 -53.27
CA ARG A 4 25.02 36.87 -52.20
C ARG A 4 24.71 35.92 -51.04
N VAL A 5 25.79 35.47 -50.42
CA VAL A 5 25.91 34.58 -49.25
C VAL A 5 25.32 35.22 -47.98
N PHE A 6 24.65 34.40 -47.17
CA PHE A 6 24.57 34.55 -45.71
C PHE A 6 24.80 33.18 -45.07
N GLU A 7 25.83 33.08 -44.23
CA GLU A 7 26.11 31.95 -43.35
C GLU A 7 25.02 31.83 -42.28
N LYS A 8 24.61 30.59 -41.97
CA LYS A 8 23.93 30.24 -40.72
C LYS A 8 24.74 29.15 -40.00
N PRO A 9 24.95 29.26 -38.68
CA PRO A 9 25.58 28.20 -37.90
C PRO A 9 24.61 27.01 -37.75
N PHE A 10 25.18 25.82 -37.68
CA PHE A 10 24.50 24.59 -37.26
C PHE A 10 24.10 24.72 -35.79
N GLU A 11 22.81 24.93 -35.51
CA GLU A 11 22.24 24.63 -34.20
C GLU A 11 21.95 23.13 -34.14
N THR A 12 22.70 22.43 -33.30
CA THR A 12 22.34 21.12 -32.76
C THR A 12 21.01 21.27 -32.01
N LEU A 13 19.94 20.70 -32.57
CA LEU A 13 18.70 20.43 -31.86
C LEU A 13 18.99 19.41 -30.76
N PHE A 14 19.24 19.89 -29.55
CA PHE A 14 18.98 19.09 -28.35
C PHE A 14 17.46 18.93 -28.27
N ALA A 15 16.97 17.73 -28.58
CA ALA A 15 15.64 17.34 -28.15
C ALA A 15 15.73 17.10 -26.64
N ASP A 16 15.35 18.11 -25.85
CA ASP A 16 15.12 17.94 -24.42
C ASP A 16 13.93 16.98 -24.24
N SER A 17 14.23 15.70 -23.98
CA SER A 17 13.24 14.70 -23.60
C SER A 17 12.78 14.99 -22.17
N LEU A 18 11.58 15.52 -22.01
CA LEU A 18 10.99 15.77 -20.68
C LEU A 18 10.54 14.44 -20.04
N PRO A 19 10.94 14.13 -18.80
CA PRO A 19 10.64 12.83 -18.22
C PRO A 19 9.28 12.83 -17.47
N ALA A 20 8.34 11.95 -17.83
CA ALA A 20 7.03 11.77 -17.17
C ALA A 20 7.04 10.90 -15.88
N ARG A 21 5.90 10.90 -15.16
CA ARG A 21 5.74 11.11 -13.69
C ARG A 21 4.34 10.61 -13.21
N SER A 22 4.13 10.01 -12.03
CA SER A 22 2.78 9.63 -11.51
C SER A 22 1.89 10.86 -11.38
N ARG A 23 0.77 10.99 -12.11
CA ARG A 23 0.02 12.26 -12.20
C ARG A 23 -1.11 12.43 -11.18
N ALA A 24 -1.28 13.66 -10.68
CA ALA A 24 -2.40 14.07 -9.82
C ALA A 24 -3.77 13.80 -10.47
N SER A 25 -4.75 13.41 -9.66
CA SER A 25 -6.11 13.13 -10.12
C SER A 25 -6.91 14.38 -10.51
N GLN A 26 -8.06 14.14 -11.15
CA GLN A 26 -8.99 15.18 -11.57
C GLN A 26 -9.59 15.95 -10.37
N ALA A 27 -10.14 17.14 -10.63
CA ALA A 27 -10.75 17.97 -9.59
C ALA A 27 -12.01 17.32 -8.98
N ILE A 28 -12.19 17.47 -7.67
CA ILE A 28 -13.45 17.15 -6.99
C ILE A 28 -14.43 18.27 -7.34
N ARG A 29 -15.49 17.98 -8.09
CA ARG A 29 -16.46 19.01 -8.51
C ARG A 29 -17.70 19.10 -7.65
N GLN A 30 -18.04 18.02 -6.95
CA GLN A 30 -19.28 17.94 -6.20
C GLN A 30 -19.02 17.24 -4.88
N LEU A 31 -19.40 17.93 -3.80
CA LEU A 31 -19.41 17.42 -2.45
C LEU A 31 -20.83 17.55 -1.92
N THR A 32 -21.24 16.58 -1.12
CA THR A 32 -22.54 16.60 -0.47
C THR A 32 -22.31 16.52 1.04
N PRO A 33 -22.97 17.34 1.86
CA PRO A 33 -22.99 17.12 3.29
C PRO A 33 -23.62 15.77 3.63
N ILE A 34 -23.10 15.10 4.66
CA ILE A 34 -23.78 13.96 5.27
C ILE A 34 -24.65 14.46 6.41
N ASP A 35 -25.92 14.09 6.37
CA ASP A 35 -26.88 14.42 7.42
C ASP A 35 -27.44 13.16 8.07
N ASN A 36 -27.95 13.32 9.30
CA ASN A 36 -28.65 12.28 10.04
C ASN A 36 -27.83 10.99 10.23
N ALA A 37 -26.52 11.14 10.48
CA ALA A 37 -25.68 10.02 10.85
C ALA A 37 -26.04 9.52 12.26
N VAL A 38 -26.28 8.22 12.41
CA VAL A 38 -26.71 7.59 13.66
C VAL A 38 -25.89 6.34 13.90
N ILE A 39 -25.20 6.30 15.04
CA ILE A 39 -24.57 5.11 15.61
C ILE A 39 -25.64 4.30 16.34
N HIS A 40 -25.88 3.05 15.95
CA HIS A 40 -26.89 2.18 16.56
C HIS A 40 -26.32 1.41 17.74
N THR A 41 -26.16 2.12 18.86
CA THR A 41 -25.94 1.54 20.19
C THR A 41 -26.95 2.13 21.17
N SER A 42 -27.13 1.52 22.33
CA SER A 42 -28.09 1.98 23.35
C SER A 42 -27.87 3.44 23.79
N SER A 43 -26.63 3.94 23.70
CA SER A 43 -26.22 5.29 24.11
C SER A 43 -25.69 6.16 22.96
N HIS A 44 -25.62 5.63 21.73
CA HIS A 44 -24.89 6.21 20.60
C HIS A 44 -23.37 6.40 20.84
N GLN A 45 -22.86 5.91 21.96
CA GLN A 45 -21.43 5.92 22.28
C GLN A 45 -20.81 4.57 21.94
N ILE A 46 -19.51 4.62 21.65
CA ILE A 46 -18.69 3.46 21.28
C ILE A 46 -17.27 3.64 21.82
N ASP A 47 -16.57 2.53 21.96
CA ASP A 47 -15.13 2.46 22.17
C ASP A 47 -14.43 1.77 20.98
N HIS A 48 -13.11 1.66 21.04
CA HIS A 48 -12.28 1.03 20.01
C HIS A 48 -12.55 -0.47 19.81
N THR A 49 -13.28 -1.13 20.73
CA THR A 49 -13.64 -2.56 20.64
C THR A 49 -15.07 -2.81 20.19
N SER A 50 -15.86 -1.74 20.05
CA SER A 50 -17.29 -1.84 19.79
C SER A 50 -17.59 -2.37 18.38
N GLN A 51 -18.60 -3.24 18.29
CA GLN A 51 -19.23 -3.62 17.02
C GLN A 51 -20.61 -2.95 16.95
N PHE A 52 -20.91 -2.28 15.84
CA PHE A 52 -22.12 -1.46 15.73
C PHE A 52 -22.51 -1.19 14.28
N ASP A 53 -23.76 -0.77 14.10
CA ASP A 53 -24.25 -0.27 12.82
C ASP A 53 -24.19 1.26 12.81
N LEU A 54 -23.80 1.85 11.68
CA LEU A 54 -23.82 3.29 11.43
C LEU A 54 -24.69 3.57 10.21
N THR A 55 -25.74 4.37 10.37
CA THR A 55 -26.63 4.73 9.24
C THR A 55 -26.61 6.22 8.95
N PHE A 56 -26.69 6.60 7.69
CA PHE A 56 -26.81 8.00 7.26
C PHE A 56 -27.50 8.07 5.88
N GLU A 57 -27.86 9.28 5.46
CA GLU A 57 -28.49 9.50 4.16
C GLU A 57 -27.59 10.35 3.24
N LEU A 58 -27.47 9.92 1.99
CA LEU A 58 -26.80 10.69 0.95
C LEU A 58 -27.79 11.67 0.33
N HIS A 59 -27.63 12.96 0.62
CA HIS A 59 -28.58 14.03 0.25
C HIS A 59 -28.97 14.04 -1.24
N ARG A 60 -28.03 13.69 -2.12
CA ARG A 60 -28.23 13.76 -3.57
C ARG A 60 -29.01 12.59 -4.17
N ASP A 61 -28.75 11.39 -3.68
CA ASP A 61 -29.36 10.17 -4.22
C ASP A 61 -30.56 9.70 -3.38
N GLY A 62 -30.78 10.32 -2.21
CA GLY A 62 -31.75 9.87 -1.20
C GLY A 62 -31.47 8.44 -0.71
N LYS A 63 -30.27 7.91 -1.02
CA LYS A 63 -29.86 6.56 -0.66
C LYS A 63 -29.54 6.52 0.81
N ARG A 64 -30.22 5.61 1.50
CA ARG A 64 -29.93 5.26 2.89
C ARG A 64 -28.76 4.30 2.91
N ILE A 65 -27.70 4.66 3.61
CA ILE A 65 -26.51 3.83 3.77
C ILE A 65 -26.49 3.28 5.19
N LYS A 66 -26.09 2.02 5.31
CA LYS A 66 -25.76 1.37 6.57
C LYS A 66 -24.35 0.80 6.46
N LEU A 67 -23.49 1.12 7.41
CA LEU A 67 -22.19 0.49 7.58
C LEU A 67 -22.30 -0.45 8.79
N GLU A 68 -22.01 -1.73 8.58
CA GLU A 68 -21.86 -2.69 9.68
C GLU A 68 -20.38 -2.75 10.01
N LEU A 69 -20.00 -2.30 11.20
CA LEU A 69 -18.63 -1.98 11.56
C LEU A 69 -18.13 -2.86 12.73
N GLU A 70 -16.90 -3.32 12.59
CA GLU A 70 -16.11 -4.04 13.58
C GLU A 70 -14.73 -3.37 13.77
N PRO A 71 -14.07 -3.54 14.92
CA PRO A 71 -12.74 -2.99 15.16
C PRO A 71 -11.72 -3.45 14.11
N ASN A 72 -10.92 -2.52 13.58
CA ASN A 72 -9.82 -2.87 12.70
C ASN A 72 -8.49 -2.88 13.46
N LEU A 73 -8.16 -4.03 14.03
CA LEU A 73 -6.99 -4.20 14.89
C LEU A 73 -5.66 -4.30 14.12
N ASP A 74 -5.71 -4.40 12.79
CA ASP A 74 -4.51 -4.53 11.97
C ASP A 74 -3.84 -3.17 11.66
N ILE A 75 -4.51 -2.05 11.98
CA ILE A 75 -4.07 -0.72 11.54
C ILE A 75 -3.05 -0.08 12.46
N LEU A 76 -3.10 -0.33 13.76
CA LEU A 76 -2.16 0.21 14.73
C LEU A 76 -1.45 -0.95 15.41
N ALA A 77 -0.13 -1.04 15.25
CA ALA A 77 0.68 -2.02 15.95
C ALA A 77 0.59 -1.82 17.48
N ASP A 78 0.77 -2.89 18.26
CA ASP A 78 0.76 -2.79 19.73
C ASP A 78 1.92 -1.92 20.26
N ASP A 79 3.04 -1.86 19.53
CA ASP A 79 4.18 -0.99 19.82
C ASP A 79 4.21 0.28 18.96
N ALA A 80 3.06 0.68 18.40
CA ALA A 80 2.97 1.86 17.56
C ALA A 80 3.40 3.13 18.30
N SER A 81 4.15 4.00 17.64
CA SER A 81 4.64 5.25 18.23
C SER A 81 4.80 6.38 17.22
N VAL A 82 4.71 7.61 17.74
CA VAL A 82 4.91 8.84 16.99
C VAL A 82 6.11 9.62 17.52
N ARG A 83 6.92 10.15 16.60
CA ARG A 83 8.00 11.10 16.86
C ARG A 83 7.61 12.44 16.27
N TYR A 84 7.40 13.44 17.11
CA TYR A 84 7.23 14.83 16.66
C TYR A 84 8.59 15.50 16.57
N ILE A 85 8.88 16.15 15.45
CA ILE A 85 10.16 16.80 15.16
C ILE A 85 9.91 18.29 14.97
N ASP A 86 10.66 19.12 15.71
CA ASP A 86 10.60 20.58 15.57
C ASP A 86 11.49 21.08 14.42
N SER A 87 11.46 22.39 14.14
CA SER A 87 12.26 23.00 13.07
C SER A 87 13.78 22.89 13.28
N ASP A 88 14.23 22.71 14.52
CA ASP A 88 15.64 22.62 14.88
C ASP A 88 16.14 21.16 14.88
N GLY A 89 15.25 20.19 14.62
CA GLY A 89 15.56 18.76 14.61
C GLY A 89 15.49 18.10 16.00
N ASN A 90 15.07 18.81 17.04
CA ASN A 90 14.75 18.17 18.31
C ASN A 90 13.46 17.38 18.16
N TRP A 91 13.32 16.35 18.99
CA TRP A 91 12.18 15.46 18.86
C TRP A 91 11.64 14.99 20.19
N LYS A 92 10.33 14.71 20.17
CA LYS A 92 9.59 14.09 21.26
C LYS A 92 8.96 12.80 20.76
N HIS A 93 9.10 11.73 21.53
CA HIS A 93 8.50 10.43 21.24
C HIS A 93 7.31 10.19 22.16
N GLU A 94 6.22 9.67 21.59
CA GLU A 94 5.00 9.33 22.28
C GLU A 94 4.45 7.99 21.75
N PRO A 95 3.96 7.09 22.61
CA PRO A 95 3.26 5.89 22.15
C PRO A 95 1.93 6.27 21.49
N ILE A 96 1.56 5.55 20.43
CA ILE A 96 0.22 5.60 19.84
C ILE A 96 -0.56 4.45 20.48
N ASN A 97 -1.33 4.76 21.52
CA ASN A 97 -2.15 3.77 22.18
C ASN A 97 -3.39 3.46 21.33
N ARG A 98 -3.43 2.25 20.75
CA ARG A 98 -4.57 1.77 19.94
C ARG A 98 -5.93 1.99 20.58
N ASN A 99 -6.02 1.95 21.91
CA ASN A 99 -7.28 2.08 22.64
C ASN A 99 -7.89 3.49 22.54
N ASP A 100 -7.06 4.48 22.21
CA ASP A 100 -7.46 5.89 22.07
C ASP A 100 -7.97 6.20 20.66
N HIS A 101 -7.83 5.26 19.70
CA HIS A 101 -8.23 5.45 18.30
C HIS A 101 -9.40 4.52 17.93
N LYS A 102 -10.49 5.12 17.43
CA LYS A 102 -11.71 4.42 17.02
C LYS A 102 -11.67 4.06 15.53
N VAL A 103 -10.83 3.09 15.18
CA VAL A 103 -10.56 2.64 13.80
C VAL A 103 -11.35 1.37 13.49
N PHE A 104 -12.21 1.43 12.48
CA PHE A 104 -13.13 0.34 12.13
C PHE A 104 -13.04 -0.07 10.66
N ARG A 105 -13.46 -1.31 10.44
CA ARG A 105 -13.68 -1.90 9.12
C ARG A 105 -15.05 -2.55 9.07
N GLY A 106 -15.51 -2.88 7.86
CA GLY A 106 -16.69 -3.70 7.71
C GLY A 106 -17.29 -3.63 6.32
N ARG A 107 -18.62 -3.71 6.25
CA ARG A 107 -19.36 -3.74 4.98
C ARG A 107 -20.39 -2.63 4.89
N ALA A 108 -20.59 -2.15 3.67
CA ALA A 108 -21.60 -1.17 3.32
C ALA A 108 -22.84 -1.85 2.74
N LEU A 109 -24.01 -1.41 3.20
CA LEU A 109 -25.31 -1.87 2.76
C LEU A 109 -26.16 -0.68 2.32
N VAL A 110 -27.00 -0.91 1.31
CA VAL A 110 -27.95 0.07 0.80
C VAL A 110 -29.36 -0.29 1.26
N GLY A 111 -30.06 0.69 1.79
CA GLY A 111 -31.44 0.57 2.25
C GLY A 111 -32.43 0.74 1.10
N SER A 112 -33.39 -0.18 1.01
CA SER A 112 -34.58 -0.03 0.19
C SER A 112 -35.76 0.46 1.05
N GLY A 113 -36.70 1.23 0.46
CA GLY A 113 -37.81 1.91 1.16
C GLY A 113 -38.78 1.05 1.99
N LYS A 114 -38.53 -0.25 2.14
CA LYS A 114 -39.27 -1.18 3.03
C LYS A 114 -38.44 -1.64 4.24
N GLY A 115 -37.37 -0.93 4.60
CA GLY A 115 -36.51 -1.29 5.74
C GLY A 115 -35.56 -2.47 5.48
N ARG A 116 -35.45 -2.93 4.23
CA ARG A 116 -34.55 -4.01 3.82
C ARG A 116 -33.20 -3.44 3.42
N TRP A 117 -32.13 -3.99 4.00
CA TRP A 117 -30.73 -3.67 3.69
C TRP A 117 -30.12 -4.74 2.79
N THR A 118 -29.34 -4.31 1.80
CA THR A 118 -28.65 -5.22 0.86
C THR A 118 -27.15 -4.90 0.88
N PRO A 119 -26.26 -5.89 1.12
CA PRO A 119 -24.82 -5.69 1.00
C PRO A 119 -24.44 -5.18 -0.39
N ALA A 120 -23.60 -4.15 -0.44
CA ALA A 120 -23.21 -3.47 -1.68
C ALA A 120 -21.71 -3.14 -1.77
N GLY A 121 -20.95 -3.29 -0.68
CA GLY A 121 -19.51 -3.11 -0.70
C GLY A 121 -18.87 -3.17 0.68
N TRP A 122 -17.66 -2.62 0.79
CA TRP A 122 -16.84 -2.57 2.00
C TRP A 122 -16.88 -1.19 2.66
N ALA A 123 -16.44 -1.09 3.92
CA ALA A 123 -16.24 0.16 4.65
C ALA A 123 -14.94 0.15 5.46
N ARG A 124 -14.28 1.31 5.54
CA ARG A 124 -13.16 1.63 6.42
C ARG A 124 -13.41 3.02 6.98
N VAL A 125 -13.56 3.14 8.29
CA VAL A 125 -14.02 4.36 8.93
C VAL A 125 -13.28 4.61 10.24
N ASN A 126 -12.90 5.85 10.49
CA ASN A 126 -12.39 6.34 11.76
C ASN A 126 -13.42 7.26 12.40
N ILE A 127 -13.87 6.93 13.62
CA ILE A 127 -14.83 7.75 14.35
C ILE A 127 -14.09 8.83 15.12
N ARG A 128 -14.28 10.10 14.72
CA ARG A 128 -13.67 11.28 15.36
C ARG A 128 -14.47 11.74 16.57
N ARG A 129 -15.79 11.59 16.53
CA ARG A 129 -16.72 11.90 17.61
C ARG A 129 -17.89 10.94 17.56
N ASP A 130 -18.24 10.35 18.69
CA ASP A 130 -19.44 9.53 18.88
C ASP A 130 -20.52 10.29 19.67
N GLY A 131 -21.63 9.63 19.94
CA GLY A 131 -22.82 10.24 20.55
C GLY A 131 -23.88 10.62 19.51
N PRO A 132 -24.83 11.51 19.89
CA PRO A 132 -25.99 11.83 19.06
C PRO A 132 -25.67 12.50 17.71
N GLU A 133 -24.53 13.20 17.63
CA GLU A 133 -24.07 13.90 16.42
C GLU A 133 -22.65 13.43 16.04
N PRO A 134 -22.53 12.21 15.51
CA PRO A 134 -21.24 11.60 15.25
C PRO A 134 -20.50 12.30 14.10
N LEU A 135 -19.17 12.35 14.21
CA LEU A 135 -18.27 12.77 13.14
C LEU A 135 -17.31 11.63 12.82
N PHE A 136 -17.17 11.31 11.55
CA PHE A 136 -16.30 10.24 11.09
C PHE A 136 -15.72 10.53 9.72
N GLU A 137 -14.59 9.88 9.43
CA GLU A 137 -13.86 9.99 8.18
C GLU A 137 -13.54 8.59 7.66
N GLY A 138 -13.28 8.46 6.37
CA GLY A 138 -12.89 7.19 5.77
C GLY A 138 -13.48 7.01 4.40
N ALA A 139 -13.62 5.76 3.97
CA ALA A 139 -14.17 5.43 2.69
C ALA A 139 -15.03 4.17 2.75
N PHE A 140 -16.00 4.10 1.86
CA PHE A 140 -16.81 2.91 1.65
C PHE A 140 -17.12 2.74 0.17
N SER A 141 -17.45 1.53 -0.25
CA SER A 141 -17.89 1.24 -1.63
C SER A 141 -19.35 0.83 -1.69
N VAL A 142 -20.01 1.24 -2.76
CA VAL A 142 -21.35 0.79 -3.14
C VAL A 142 -21.32 0.51 -4.62
N ASP A 143 -21.55 -0.75 -5.01
CA ASP A 143 -21.56 -1.19 -6.42
C ASP A 143 -20.29 -0.75 -7.18
N ASP A 144 -19.12 -1.01 -6.58
CA ASP A 144 -17.78 -0.62 -7.06
C ASP A 144 -17.52 0.90 -7.21
N ASN A 145 -18.45 1.76 -6.78
CA ASN A 145 -18.22 3.20 -6.67
C ASN A 145 -17.80 3.57 -5.25
N LYS A 146 -16.59 4.11 -5.07
CA LYS A 146 -16.14 4.52 -3.73
C LYS A 146 -16.67 5.90 -3.39
N HIS A 147 -16.97 6.05 -2.12
CA HIS A 147 -17.45 7.25 -1.47
C HIS A 147 -16.43 7.59 -0.40
N HIS A 148 -15.84 8.77 -0.48
CA HIS A 148 -14.89 9.29 0.48
C HIS A 148 -15.62 10.22 1.41
N ILE A 149 -15.40 10.06 2.71
CA ILE A 149 -15.95 10.89 3.76
C ILE A 149 -14.78 11.60 4.42
N GLU A 150 -14.81 12.92 4.36
CA GLU A 150 -13.83 13.78 5.03
C GLU A 150 -14.57 14.79 5.90
N LEU A 151 -13.95 15.21 6.99
CA LEU A 151 -14.42 16.41 7.69
C LEU A 151 -14.16 17.63 6.80
N HIS A 152 -15.02 18.64 6.92
CA HIS A 152 -14.83 19.93 6.28
C HIS A 152 -13.44 20.48 6.55
N SER A 153 -12.99 20.43 7.81
CA SER A 153 -11.64 20.85 8.18
C SER A 153 -10.53 20.08 7.45
N THR A 154 -10.66 18.76 7.32
CA THR A 154 -9.70 17.89 6.62
C THR A 154 -9.68 18.14 5.12
N TYR A 155 -10.86 18.30 4.50
CA TYR A 155 -10.99 18.58 3.08
C TYR A 155 -10.34 19.92 2.73
N THR A 156 -10.75 20.98 3.42
CA THR A 156 -10.27 22.36 3.19
C THR A 156 -8.76 22.49 3.41
N ALA A 157 -8.20 21.74 4.36
CA ALA A 157 -6.75 21.68 4.60
C ALA A 157 -5.95 21.21 3.37
N LYS A 158 -6.52 20.33 2.54
CA LYS A 158 -5.85 19.75 1.36
C LYS A 158 -6.48 20.20 0.03
N GLN A 159 -7.42 21.14 0.08
CA GLN A 159 -8.19 21.57 -1.08
C GLN A 159 -7.27 22.24 -2.11
N ARG A 160 -7.37 21.82 -3.37
CA ARG A 160 -6.66 22.47 -4.48
C ARG A 160 -7.54 23.56 -5.06
N SER A 161 -6.93 24.55 -5.71
CA SER A 161 -7.65 25.65 -6.38
C SER A 161 -8.63 25.21 -7.48
N ILE A 162 -8.50 23.98 -7.98
CA ILE A 162 -9.39 23.40 -8.99
C ILE A 162 -10.57 22.63 -8.39
N ASP A 163 -10.51 22.28 -7.11
CA ASP A 163 -11.55 21.53 -6.41
C ASP A 163 -12.71 22.45 -6.02
N ALA A 164 -13.88 21.85 -5.78
CA ALA A 164 -15.09 22.58 -5.45
C ALA A 164 -15.01 23.22 -4.07
N ASP A 165 -15.46 24.47 -4.00
CA ASP A 165 -15.61 25.20 -2.75
C ASP A 165 -16.74 24.60 -1.91
N VAL A 166 -16.58 24.72 -0.60
CA VAL A 166 -17.52 24.23 0.41
C VAL A 166 -17.93 25.37 1.32
N GLU A 167 -19.11 25.24 1.92
CA GLU A 167 -19.64 26.27 2.82
C GLU A 167 -18.87 26.25 4.14
N ASP A 168 -18.27 27.39 4.50
CA ASP A 168 -17.68 27.57 5.82
C ASP A 168 -18.79 27.67 6.88
N ARG A 169 -18.79 26.71 7.81
CA ARG A 169 -19.70 26.67 8.96
C ARG A 169 -18.93 26.88 10.25
N ALA A 170 -19.62 27.35 11.29
CA ALA A 170 -19.02 27.58 12.60
C ALA A 170 -18.59 26.28 13.32
N TYR A 171 -19.08 25.13 12.86
CA TYR A 171 -18.79 23.81 13.38
C TYR A 171 -18.34 22.90 12.24
N ASP A 172 -17.54 21.90 12.59
CA ASP A 172 -17.09 20.91 11.62
C ASP A 172 -18.22 19.93 11.27
N TYR A 173 -18.23 19.47 10.02
CA TYR A 173 -19.27 18.60 9.49
C TYR A 173 -18.67 17.66 8.43
N MET A 174 -19.41 16.62 8.07
CA MET A 174 -18.94 15.59 7.14
C MET A 174 -19.33 15.92 5.71
N LEU A 175 -18.37 15.79 4.81
CA LEU A 175 -18.53 15.90 3.38
C LEU A 175 -18.33 14.54 2.75
N VAL A 176 -19.16 14.19 1.77
CA VAL A 176 -19.00 13.01 0.93
C VAL A 176 -18.86 13.38 -0.53
N TYR A 177 -17.91 12.73 -1.20
CA TYR A 177 -17.74 12.77 -2.65
C TYR A 177 -17.44 11.37 -3.18
N ARG A 178 -17.89 11.09 -4.40
CA ARG A 178 -17.67 9.79 -5.06
C ARG A 178 -16.58 9.88 -6.10
N ASP A 179 -15.97 8.75 -6.43
CA ASP A 179 -15.06 8.66 -7.57
C ASP A 179 -15.77 9.12 -8.87
N THR A 180 -17.07 8.82 -9.01
CA THR A 180 -17.87 9.28 -10.16
C THR A 180 -18.23 10.77 -10.15
N ASP A 181 -18.04 11.48 -9.03
CA ASP A 181 -18.26 12.93 -8.93
C ASP A 181 -17.00 13.73 -9.31
N MET A 182 -15.87 13.04 -9.49
CA MET A 182 -14.65 13.58 -10.08
C MET A 182 -14.79 13.48 -11.61
N ILE A 183 -14.32 14.48 -12.36
CA ILE A 183 -14.61 14.62 -13.81
C ILE A 183 -14.24 13.33 -14.59
N LYS A 184 -15.06 12.96 -15.60
CA LYS A 184 -14.63 12.17 -16.77
C LYS A 184 -14.29 13.14 -17.89
N GLY A 185 -13.18 13.85 -17.74
CA GLY A 185 -12.77 14.83 -18.73
C GLY A 185 -12.08 14.13 -19.86
N HIS A 186 -12.80 13.80 -20.94
CA HIS A 186 -12.23 13.95 -22.27
C HIS A 186 -11.89 15.43 -22.45
N VAL A 187 -10.83 15.90 -21.79
CA VAL A 187 -10.17 17.10 -22.26
C VAL A 187 -9.55 16.66 -23.57
N GLU A 188 -10.10 17.17 -24.66
CA GLU A 188 -9.36 17.31 -25.90
C GLU A 188 -8.10 18.17 -25.63
N LEU A 189 -7.09 17.59 -24.99
CA LEU A 189 -5.69 17.89 -25.24
C LEU A 189 -5.21 17.17 -26.51
N LYS A 190 -6.16 16.72 -27.35
CA LYS A 190 -5.92 16.15 -28.68
C LYS A 190 -5.51 17.19 -29.72
N ARG A 191 -5.30 18.45 -29.33
CA ARG A 191 -4.84 19.49 -30.24
C ARG A 191 -3.55 20.15 -29.73
N SER A 192 -2.45 19.54 -30.16
CA SER A 192 -1.12 20.14 -30.32
C SER A 192 -0.24 20.26 -29.08
N LEU A 193 0.20 19.13 -28.50
CA LEU A 193 1.58 18.97 -28.00
C LEU A 193 1.95 17.47 -28.10
N ASP A 194 2.87 17.14 -29.00
CA ASP A 194 3.47 15.81 -29.22
C ASP A 194 4.46 15.46 -28.09
N ASP A 195 4.00 15.22 -26.84
CA ASP A 195 4.91 14.78 -25.77
C ASP A 195 4.21 14.00 -24.63
N TYR A 196 4.14 12.67 -24.76
CA TYR A 196 3.53 11.76 -23.79
C TYR A 196 4.40 10.49 -23.65
N THR A 197 5.19 10.33 -22.57
CA THR A 197 5.99 9.09 -22.33
C THR A 197 6.38 8.80 -20.83
N GLY A 198 5.71 7.82 -20.18
CA GLY A 198 6.18 6.95 -19.05
C GLY A 198 6.46 7.52 -17.63
N CYS A 199 6.11 6.81 -16.55
CA CYS A 199 6.29 7.21 -15.13
C CYS A 199 7.76 7.29 -14.67
N GLN A 200 8.10 8.18 -13.71
CA GLN A 200 9.49 8.36 -13.23
C GLN A 200 10.01 7.16 -12.48
N ALA A 201 9.14 6.45 -11.77
CA ALA A 201 9.54 5.24 -11.06
C ALA A 201 10.26 4.29 -12.04
N ASP A 202 9.77 4.15 -13.27
CA ASP A 202 10.40 3.31 -14.30
C ASP A 202 11.73 3.88 -14.83
N LYS A 203 11.97 5.19 -14.66
CA LYS A 203 13.16 5.92 -15.14
C LYS A 203 14.24 6.05 -14.09
N LEU A 204 13.97 5.71 -12.82
CA LEU A 204 15.02 5.66 -11.82
C LEU A 204 16.03 4.59 -12.23
N ASP A 205 17.32 4.94 -12.27
CA ASP A 205 18.39 4.03 -12.72
C ASP A 205 18.27 2.64 -12.08
N TYR A 206 17.99 2.60 -10.78
CA TYR A 206 17.79 1.35 -10.05
C TYR A 206 16.62 0.49 -10.58
N ASN A 207 15.47 1.10 -10.89
CA ASN A 207 14.27 0.40 -11.35
C ASN A 207 14.36 0.02 -12.85
N ALA A 208 15.09 0.81 -13.65
CA ALA A 208 15.36 0.57 -15.07
C ALA A 208 16.39 -0.55 -15.29
N GLU A 209 17.28 -0.79 -14.34
CA GLU A 209 18.28 -1.86 -14.41
C GLU A 209 17.66 -3.24 -14.17
N LEU A 210 17.53 -4.01 -15.25
CA LEU A 210 16.98 -5.38 -15.28
C LEU A 210 17.67 -6.37 -14.31
N THR A 211 18.92 -6.11 -13.93
CA THR A 211 19.68 -6.94 -12.99
C THR A 211 19.35 -6.66 -11.53
N ASN A 212 18.81 -5.49 -11.20
CA ASN A 212 18.57 -5.07 -9.82
C ASN A 212 17.29 -5.66 -9.23
N SER A 213 16.36 -6.12 -10.07
CA SER A 213 15.21 -6.94 -9.66
C SER A 213 15.58 -8.42 -9.46
N LEU A 214 16.83 -8.81 -9.69
CA LEU A 214 17.35 -10.15 -9.43
C LEU A 214 18.28 -10.07 -8.23
N PHE A 215 17.78 -10.43 -7.04
CA PHE A 215 18.71 -10.82 -5.98
C PHE A 215 19.58 -11.97 -6.53
N PRO A 216 20.92 -11.87 -6.47
CA PRO A 216 21.77 -12.95 -6.95
C PRO A 216 21.56 -14.15 -6.03
N ALA A 217 20.83 -15.15 -6.51
CA ALA A 217 20.94 -16.49 -5.96
C ALA A 217 22.42 -16.89 -6.08
N GLY A 218 23.09 -17.05 -4.95
CA GLY A 218 24.50 -17.44 -4.89
C GLY A 218 24.75 -18.71 -5.69
N MET A 219 25.34 -18.58 -6.88
CA MET A 219 26.00 -19.67 -7.57
C MET A 219 27.46 -19.64 -7.14
N ASP A 220 27.78 -20.47 -6.15
CA ASP A 220 29.16 -20.92 -5.93
C ASP A 220 29.65 -21.60 -7.21
N MET A 221 30.61 -20.96 -7.88
CA MET A 221 31.35 -21.60 -8.96
C MET A 221 32.32 -22.61 -8.37
N ALA A 222 31.94 -23.88 -8.41
CA ALA A 222 32.86 -25.01 -8.25
C ALA A 222 32.85 -25.87 -9.53
N ASP A 223 34.04 -25.97 -10.12
CA ASP A 223 34.53 -26.92 -11.11
C ASP A 223 33.95 -26.94 -12.54
N GLY A 224 34.71 -26.27 -13.43
CA GLY A 224 35.38 -26.95 -14.53
C GLY A 224 34.56 -27.19 -15.81
N GLN A 225 34.77 -26.34 -16.83
CA GLN A 225 35.40 -26.72 -18.12
C GLN A 225 35.35 -25.53 -19.10
N TRP A 226 36.54 -25.15 -19.56
CA TRP A 226 36.94 -24.09 -20.49
C TRP A 226 36.02 -23.77 -21.69
N GLY A 227 35.86 -22.47 -22.01
CA GLY A 227 35.66 -22.01 -23.39
C GLY A 227 34.93 -20.67 -23.61
N PHE A 228 35.70 -19.61 -23.90
CA PHE A 228 35.35 -18.33 -24.55
C PHE A 228 34.66 -17.21 -23.75
N SER A 229 35.44 -16.19 -23.40
CA SER A 229 34.96 -14.81 -23.17
C SER A 229 34.73 -14.11 -24.52
N PRO A 230 33.57 -13.50 -24.81
CA PRO A 230 33.43 -12.64 -25.97
C PRO A 230 33.94 -11.23 -25.65
N LEU A 231 34.86 -10.75 -26.50
CA LEU A 231 35.54 -9.45 -26.50
C LEU A 231 34.64 -8.21 -26.73
N ASN A 232 33.35 -8.23 -26.37
CA ASN A 232 32.43 -7.12 -26.69
C ASN A 232 32.29 -6.05 -25.60
N SER A 233 33.08 -6.09 -24.53
CA SER A 233 33.07 -5.06 -23.46
C SER A 233 34.01 -3.87 -23.74
N MET A 234 34.24 -3.49 -25.00
CA MET A 234 35.15 -2.36 -25.29
C MET A 234 34.74 -1.41 -26.42
N PHE A 235 33.58 -1.60 -27.06
CA PHE A 235 33.06 -0.62 -28.01
C PHE A 235 31.55 -0.49 -27.88
N GLY A 236 31.11 0.66 -27.40
CA GLY A 236 29.70 1.02 -27.30
C GLY A 236 29.03 1.01 -28.67
N MET A 237 28.18 0.01 -28.90
CA MET A 237 27.07 0.06 -29.85
C MET A 237 25.96 -0.88 -29.37
N SER A 238 24.81 -0.28 -29.06
CA SER A 238 23.54 -0.95 -28.81
C SER A 238 23.12 -1.75 -30.05
N LYS A 239 22.97 -3.07 -29.89
CA LYS A 239 22.32 -3.93 -30.88
C LYS A 239 21.24 -4.78 -30.20
N ARG A 240 19.99 -4.52 -30.60
CA ARG A 240 18.83 -5.41 -30.46
C ARG A 240 19.23 -6.87 -30.75
N GLN A 241 19.00 -7.76 -29.79
CA GLN A 241 18.87 -9.19 -30.03
C GLN A 241 17.47 -9.63 -29.57
N ASN A 242 16.55 -9.69 -30.53
CA ASN A 242 15.47 -10.68 -30.53
C ASN A 242 16.08 -12.05 -30.88
N ASP A 243 15.42 -13.12 -30.42
CA ASP A 243 15.75 -14.55 -30.59
C ASP A 243 16.66 -15.18 -29.52
N VAL A 244 16.24 -15.11 -28.25
CA VAL A 244 16.13 -16.29 -27.36
C VAL A 244 14.96 -16.02 -26.39
N GLY A 245 13.99 -16.91 -26.31
CA GLY A 245 12.90 -16.83 -25.32
C GLY A 245 13.47 -16.92 -23.89
N GLY A 246 13.73 -15.77 -23.28
CA GLY A 246 14.31 -15.63 -21.96
C GLY A 246 13.70 -14.41 -21.27
N VAL A 247 13.21 -14.61 -20.05
CA VAL A 247 12.51 -13.61 -19.26
C VAL A 247 13.50 -12.52 -18.82
N SER A 248 13.44 -11.34 -19.43
CA SER A 248 14.23 -10.16 -19.03
C SER A 248 13.31 -8.94 -18.95
N GLY A 249 12.88 -8.61 -17.73
CA GLY A 249 12.04 -7.46 -17.41
C GLY A 249 12.17 -7.13 -15.92
N SER A 250 11.84 -5.90 -15.53
CA SER A 250 11.88 -5.38 -14.14
C SER A 250 10.91 -6.08 -13.17
N SER A 251 10.25 -7.15 -13.62
CA SER A 251 9.33 -8.03 -12.89
C SER A 251 10.02 -9.20 -12.18
N GLY A 252 11.33 -9.10 -11.89
CA GLY A 252 12.06 -10.10 -11.11
C GLY A 252 12.13 -11.48 -11.76
N GLY A 253 12.29 -11.53 -13.09
CA GLY A 253 12.39 -12.78 -13.85
C GLY A 253 11.06 -13.52 -14.05
N VAL A 254 9.93 -12.82 -13.90
CA VAL A 254 8.57 -13.38 -14.10
C VAL A 254 8.07 -13.11 -15.52
N ASN A 255 7.48 -14.13 -16.15
CA ASN A 255 6.69 -13.93 -17.37
C ASN A 255 5.29 -13.50 -16.94
N LEU A 256 5.02 -12.20 -17.01
CA LEU A 256 3.79 -11.61 -16.47
C LEU A 256 2.53 -12.15 -17.15
N LYS A 257 2.60 -12.49 -18.45
CA LYS A 257 1.49 -13.13 -19.18
C LYS A 257 1.10 -14.49 -18.61
N LYS A 258 2.03 -15.20 -17.96
CA LYS A 258 1.79 -16.54 -17.38
C LYS A 258 1.27 -16.50 -15.95
N THR A 259 1.44 -15.40 -15.24
CA THR A 259 1.05 -15.27 -13.83
C THR A 259 -0.24 -14.48 -13.64
N ILE A 260 -0.90 -14.03 -14.70
CA ILE A 260 -2.15 -13.25 -14.60
C ILE A 260 -3.18 -13.99 -13.75
N GLY A 261 -3.58 -13.37 -12.63
CA GLY A 261 -4.53 -13.91 -11.67
C GLY A 261 -4.01 -15.06 -10.80
N ASP A 262 -2.72 -15.43 -10.93
CA ASP A 262 -2.13 -16.49 -10.11
C ASP A 262 -1.77 -15.97 -8.72
N THR A 263 -2.51 -16.43 -7.73
CA THR A 263 -2.33 -16.05 -6.32
C THR A 263 -1.47 -17.04 -5.53
N SER A 264 -0.89 -18.07 -6.16
CA SER A 264 -0.24 -19.17 -5.45
C SER A 264 0.94 -18.74 -4.56
N GLY A 265 1.60 -17.64 -4.93
CA GLY A 265 2.74 -17.09 -4.18
C GLY A 265 2.36 -16.07 -3.11
N CYS A 266 1.09 -15.66 -3.03
CA CYS A 266 0.62 -14.79 -1.95
C CYS A 266 0.43 -15.56 -0.63
N PRO A 267 0.46 -14.88 0.53
CA PRO A 267 0.20 -15.51 1.82
C PRO A 267 -1.14 -16.24 1.89
N LYS A 268 -1.11 -17.52 2.29
CA LYS A 268 -2.33 -18.33 2.48
C LYS A 268 -3.13 -17.91 3.70
N THR A 269 -2.45 -17.38 4.71
CA THR A 269 -3.04 -16.80 5.91
C THR A 269 -2.79 -15.30 5.93
N LYS A 270 -3.68 -14.57 6.62
CA LYS A 270 -3.60 -13.13 6.70
C LYS A 270 -2.29 -12.71 7.37
N LYS A 271 -1.59 -11.78 6.73
CA LYS A 271 -0.36 -11.16 7.23
C LYS A 271 -0.56 -9.67 7.43
N VAL A 272 0.31 -9.06 8.24
CA VAL A 272 0.37 -7.61 8.42
C VAL A 272 1.74 -7.10 7.96
N ALA A 273 1.74 -6.14 7.04
CA ALA A 273 2.89 -5.33 6.70
C ALA A 273 2.89 -4.11 7.64
N LEU A 274 3.73 -4.17 8.68
CA LEU A 274 3.92 -3.04 9.60
C LEU A 274 4.83 -1.99 8.94
N ILE A 275 4.38 -0.74 8.86
CA ILE A 275 5.05 0.31 8.10
C ILE A 275 5.41 1.52 8.98
N GLY A 276 6.40 2.27 8.50
CA GLY A 276 6.67 3.62 8.96
C GLY A 276 6.05 4.67 8.04
N VAL A 277 5.55 5.76 8.58
CA VAL A 277 5.14 6.94 7.81
C VAL A 277 5.81 8.18 8.37
N ALA A 278 6.32 9.05 7.51
CA ALA A 278 6.85 10.35 7.88
C ALA A 278 6.04 11.46 7.19
N THR A 279 5.78 12.58 7.85
CA THR A 279 5.25 13.79 7.23
C THR A 279 6.31 14.88 7.24
N ASP A 280 6.47 15.56 6.11
CA ASP A 280 7.27 16.79 6.06
C ASP A 280 6.48 18.01 6.52
N CYS A 281 7.21 19.10 6.68
CA CYS A 281 6.67 20.36 7.15
C CYS A 281 5.51 20.87 6.29
N GLU A 282 5.60 20.74 4.96
CA GLU A 282 4.52 21.19 4.06
C GLU A 282 3.28 20.31 4.17
N MET A 283 3.46 19.00 4.36
CA MET A 283 2.33 18.12 4.63
C MET A 283 1.64 18.48 5.94
N THR A 284 2.38 18.77 7.01
CA THR A 284 1.80 19.23 8.27
C THR A 284 1.18 20.63 8.15
N ASN A 285 1.76 21.50 7.30
CA ASN A 285 1.30 22.86 7.01
C ASN A 285 -0.10 22.90 6.37
N HIS A 286 -0.51 21.84 5.64
CA HIS A 286 -1.89 21.69 5.19
C HIS A 286 -2.90 21.82 6.34
N PHE A 287 -2.55 21.31 7.53
CA PHE A 287 -3.43 21.31 8.70
C PHE A 287 -3.22 22.52 9.63
N LYS A 288 -2.50 23.58 9.20
CA LYS A 288 -2.16 24.74 10.05
C LYS A 288 -3.37 25.52 10.59
N SER A 289 -4.52 25.40 9.93
CA SER A 289 -5.78 26.01 10.38
C SER A 289 -6.38 25.29 11.59
N ASN A 290 -5.96 24.06 11.84
CA ASN A 290 -6.30 23.33 13.05
C ASN A 290 -5.47 23.83 14.24
N SER A 291 -6.06 23.88 15.44
CA SER A 291 -5.33 24.24 16.66
C SER A 291 -4.18 23.28 17.00
N THR A 292 -4.26 22.03 16.52
CA THR A 292 -3.23 20.99 16.72
C THR A 292 -2.87 20.33 15.37
N PRO A 293 -2.12 21.02 14.49
CA PRO A 293 -1.81 20.53 13.13
C PRO A 293 -1.14 19.16 13.11
N LYS A 294 -0.26 18.89 14.08
CA LYS A 294 0.46 17.62 14.20
C LYS A 294 -0.49 16.46 14.56
N ASP A 295 -1.47 16.68 15.43
CA ASP A 295 -2.50 15.67 15.74
C ASP A 295 -3.45 15.47 14.56
N ALA A 296 -3.84 16.55 13.85
CA ALA A 296 -4.65 16.44 12.65
C ALA A 296 -3.94 15.61 11.55
N ALA A 297 -2.64 15.85 11.33
CA ALA A 297 -1.82 15.08 10.41
C ALA A 297 -1.74 13.59 10.83
N LYS A 298 -1.56 13.31 12.12
CA LYS A 298 -1.56 11.95 12.68
C LYS A 298 -2.86 11.22 12.38
N GLU A 299 -4.01 11.80 12.74
CA GLU A 299 -5.32 11.16 12.49
C GLU A 299 -5.59 10.96 11.00
N TRP A 300 -5.16 11.90 10.16
CA TRP A 300 -5.27 11.78 8.71
C TRP A 300 -4.42 10.62 8.17
N VAL A 301 -3.18 10.44 8.63
CA VAL A 301 -2.33 9.31 8.24
C VAL A 301 -2.95 7.97 8.66
N ILE A 302 -3.50 7.87 9.87
CA ILE A 302 -4.17 6.65 10.34
C ILE A 302 -5.37 6.32 9.43
N ASN A 303 -6.17 7.32 9.04
CA ASN A 303 -7.30 7.12 8.13
C ASN A 303 -6.86 6.73 6.70
N LEU A 304 -5.77 7.33 6.21
CA LEU A 304 -5.16 7.00 4.93
C LEU A 304 -4.73 5.53 4.88
N VAL A 305 -4.01 5.07 5.90
CA VAL A 305 -3.56 3.67 6.01
C VAL A 305 -4.76 2.74 6.15
N ASN A 306 -5.74 3.06 6.99
CA ASN A 306 -6.96 2.24 7.15
C ASN A 306 -7.70 2.04 5.82
N THR A 307 -7.82 3.11 5.02
CA THR A 307 -8.48 3.09 3.72
C THR A 307 -7.69 2.27 2.70
N ALA A 308 -6.39 2.54 2.54
CA ALA A 308 -5.54 1.86 1.56
C ALA A 308 -5.36 0.36 1.89
N SER A 309 -5.31 0.01 3.18
CA SER A 309 -5.14 -1.36 3.67
C SER A 309 -6.22 -2.31 3.16
N ASN A 310 -7.47 -1.83 2.93
CA ASN A 310 -8.54 -2.66 2.36
C ASN A 310 -8.16 -3.25 0.99
N LEU A 311 -7.50 -2.48 0.13
CA LEU A 311 -7.14 -2.94 -1.21
C LEU A 311 -6.10 -4.08 -1.15
N TYR A 312 -5.13 -3.97 -0.25
CA TYR A 312 -4.09 -4.98 -0.06
C TYR A 312 -4.63 -6.24 0.62
N GLU A 313 -5.54 -6.06 1.58
CA GLU A 313 -6.19 -7.17 2.27
C GLU A 313 -7.01 -8.00 1.27
N ASP A 314 -7.82 -7.35 0.44
CA ASP A 314 -8.65 -7.99 -0.58
C ASP A 314 -7.82 -8.65 -1.70
N SER A 315 -6.71 -8.03 -2.10
CA SER A 315 -5.92 -8.50 -3.25
C SER A 315 -4.85 -9.53 -2.91
N PHE A 316 -4.28 -9.47 -1.69
CA PHE A 316 -3.06 -10.19 -1.34
C PHE A 316 -3.11 -10.93 -0.01
N ASN A 317 -4.21 -10.82 0.76
CA ASN A 317 -4.28 -11.31 2.14
C ASN A 317 -3.23 -10.66 3.05
N VAL A 318 -2.87 -9.41 2.77
CA VAL A 318 -1.92 -8.61 3.53
C VAL A 318 -2.61 -7.32 3.97
N SER A 319 -2.75 -7.09 5.27
CA SER A 319 -3.14 -5.78 5.78
C SER A 319 -1.92 -4.88 5.91
N ILE A 320 -2.07 -3.59 5.63
CA ILE A 320 -1.07 -2.56 5.94
C ILE A 320 -1.42 -1.99 7.32
N GLY A 321 -0.44 -1.97 8.23
CA GLY A 321 -0.57 -1.45 9.58
C GLY A 321 0.52 -0.43 9.90
N LEU A 322 0.19 0.62 10.65
CA LEU A 322 1.12 1.67 11.07
C LEU A 322 1.82 1.27 12.37
N ARG A 323 3.16 1.33 12.37
CA ARG A 323 3.99 1.08 13.55
C ARG A 323 4.80 2.30 13.95
N ASN A 324 5.45 2.98 13.01
CA ASN A 324 6.21 4.19 13.32
C ASN A 324 5.65 5.38 12.56
N LEU A 325 5.49 6.50 13.26
CA LEU A 325 5.06 7.76 12.68
C LEU A 325 6.08 8.84 13.02
N THR A 326 6.48 9.63 12.03
CA THR A 326 7.34 10.80 12.23
C THR A 326 6.61 12.02 11.70
N ILE A 327 6.35 13.03 12.52
CA ILE A 327 5.61 14.22 12.11
C ILE A 327 6.47 15.45 12.33
N SER A 328 6.85 16.09 11.23
CA SER A 328 7.57 17.37 11.24
C SER A 328 6.63 18.54 11.59
N GLU A 329 7.17 19.57 12.23
CA GLU A 329 6.49 20.84 12.48
C GLU A 329 5.98 21.48 11.17
N ALA A 330 4.85 22.19 11.22
CA ALA A 330 4.27 22.87 10.05
C ALA A 330 5.20 23.96 9.46
N SER A 331 6.09 24.53 10.28
CA SER A 331 7.04 25.53 9.81
C SER A 331 8.25 24.84 9.17
N CYS A 332 8.40 25.00 7.86
CA CYS A 332 9.57 24.47 7.16
C CYS A 332 10.86 25.19 7.56
N PRO A 333 11.95 24.45 7.84
CA PRO A 333 13.24 25.04 8.10
C PRO A 333 13.86 25.56 6.78
N SER A 334 14.72 26.58 6.88
CA SER A 334 15.47 27.09 5.72
C SER A 334 16.60 26.16 5.28
N THR A 335 17.09 25.33 6.20
CA THR A 335 18.13 24.31 5.97
C THR A 335 17.67 23.02 6.62
N ALA A 336 17.79 21.90 5.92
CA ALA A 336 17.44 20.60 6.48
C ALA A 336 18.37 20.24 7.65
N SER A 337 17.82 19.62 8.69
CA SER A 337 18.59 19.11 9.83
C SER A 337 19.10 17.70 9.54
N ASP A 338 20.18 17.29 10.21
CA ASP A 338 20.71 15.92 10.11
C ASP A 338 19.68 14.87 10.56
N ALA A 339 18.78 15.25 11.47
CA ALA A 339 17.72 14.36 11.96
C ALA A 339 16.64 14.08 10.91
N THR A 340 16.41 15.02 9.98
CA THR A 340 15.44 14.89 8.88
C THR A 340 15.95 15.62 7.62
N PRO A 341 16.91 15.03 6.88
CA PRO A 341 17.54 15.68 5.72
C PRO A 341 16.58 15.99 4.56
N TRP A 342 15.46 15.28 4.51
CA TRP A 342 14.37 15.44 3.54
C TRP A 342 13.35 16.52 3.95
N ASN A 343 13.35 16.99 5.20
CA ASN A 343 12.36 17.94 5.71
C ASN A 343 12.77 19.39 5.44
N ILE A 344 12.46 19.85 4.23
CA ILE A 344 12.69 21.23 3.77
C ILE A 344 11.54 21.65 2.85
N GLY A 345 11.34 22.95 2.68
CA GLY A 345 10.28 23.51 1.81
C GLY A 345 10.41 23.06 0.34
N CYS A 346 9.35 23.27 -0.44
CA CYS A 346 9.25 22.72 -1.80
C CYS A 346 10.28 23.25 -2.80
N ASP A 347 10.88 24.42 -2.53
CA ASP A 347 11.84 25.07 -3.43
C ASP A 347 13.22 24.37 -3.45
N SER A 348 13.51 23.51 -2.47
CA SER A 348 14.85 22.94 -2.29
C SER A 348 15.09 21.60 -3.01
N GLY A 349 14.04 20.97 -3.55
CA GLY A 349 14.19 19.68 -4.24
C GLY A 349 12.89 19.07 -4.71
N ASN A 350 12.98 18.25 -5.76
CA ASN A 350 11.85 17.49 -6.31
C ASN A 350 11.59 16.19 -5.51
N ILE A 351 10.52 15.47 -5.86
CA ILE A 351 10.16 14.22 -5.16
C ILE A 351 11.22 13.11 -5.28
N THR A 352 11.98 13.04 -6.38
CA THR A 352 13.09 12.08 -6.53
C THR A 352 14.24 12.40 -5.59
N TRP A 353 14.57 13.68 -5.42
CA TRP A 353 15.55 14.13 -4.42
C TRP A 353 15.06 13.76 -3.01
N ARG A 354 13.79 14.03 -2.69
CA ARG A 354 13.19 13.63 -1.40
C ARG A 354 13.27 12.12 -1.18
N LEU A 355 13.01 11.31 -2.20
CA LEU A 355 13.12 9.85 -2.11
C LEU A 355 14.55 9.41 -1.79
N ASN A 356 15.55 10.03 -2.41
CA ASN A 356 16.96 9.73 -2.13
C ASN A 356 17.36 10.09 -0.70
N GLU A 357 17.06 11.32 -0.24
CA GLU A 357 17.37 11.74 1.13
C GLU A 357 16.60 10.94 2.18
N PHE A 358 15.33 10.62 1.91
CA PHE A 358 14.51 9.78 2.77
C PHE A 358 15.02 8.34 2.83
N SER A 359 15.57 7.82 1.73
CA SER A 359 16.16 6.48 1.69
C SER A 359 17.45 6.38 2.49
N LYS A 360 18.30 7.43 2.44
CA LYS A 360 19.49 7.54 3.32
C LYS A 360 19.07 7.58 4.78
N TRP A 361 18.14 8.48 5.11
CA TRP A 361 17.59 8.60 6.46
C TRP A 361 17.03 7.26 6.97
N ARG A 362 16.24 6.56 6.15
CA ARG A 362 15.69 5.25 6.53
C ARG A 362 16.77 4.22 6.83
N ALA A 363 17.85 4.19 6.04
CA ALA A 363 18.92 3.24 6.27
C ALA A 363 19.66 3.47 7.60
N ASP A 364 19.68 4.71 8.08
CA ASP A 364 20.28 5.08 9.36
C ASP A 364 19.34 4.83 10.56
N HIS A 365 18.07 4.48 10.31
CA HIS A 365 17.07 4.20 11.34
C HIS A 365 16.80 2.69 11.41
N GLU A 366 17.33 2.05 12.44
CA GLU A 366 17.09 0.62 12.68
C GLU A 366 15.64 0.37 13.13
N ASP A 367 14.89 -0.34 12.30
CA ASP A 367 13.56 -0.86 12.60
C ASP A 367 13.27 -2.16 11.84
N ASN A 368 12.11 -2.77 12.13
CA ASN A 368 11.61 -3.93 11.39
C ASN A 368 10.37 -3.58 10.55
N ASN A 369 10.23 -2.32 10.13
CA ASN A 369 9.14 -1.91 9.25
C ASN A 369 9.36 -2.49 7.85
N ALA A 370 8.27 -2.96 7.25
CA ALA A 370 8.23 -3.49 5.91
C ALA A 370 8.71 -2.46 4.89
N TYR A 371 8.30 -1.21 5.03
CA TYR A 371 8.79 -0.07 4.26
C TYR A 371 8.43 1.23 4.98
N TRP A 372 8.93 2.35 4.46
CA TRP A 372 8.50 3.68 4.89
C TRP A 372 7.90 4.49 3.75
N THR A 373 6.92 5.32 4.08
CA THR A 373 6.37 6.33 3.18
C THR A 373 6.63 7.72 3.72
N LEU A 374 7.19 8.61 2.89
CA LEU A 374 7.23 10.04 3.14
C LEU A 374 6.00 10.71 2.51
N MET A 375 5.13 11.26 3.34
CA MET A 375 4.03 12.13 2.95
C MET A 375 4.53 13.57 2.84
N THR A 376 4.37 14.18 1.67
CA THR A 376 4.86 15.54 1.39
C THR A 376 3.75 16.45 0.87
N GLY A 377 3.84 17.74 1.20
CA GLY A 377 3.05 18.79 0.55
C GLY A 377 3.66 19.29 -0.76
N CYS A 378 4.79 18.74 -1.20
CA CYS A 378 5.58 19.22 -2.33
C CYS A 378 5.46 18.35 -3.58
N PRO A 379 4.49 18.63 -4.49
CA PRO A 379 4.48 18.01 -5.80
C PRO A 379 5.65 18.46 -6.65
N THR A 380 5.98 17.71 -7.70
CA THR A 380 6.90 18.21 -8.74
C THR A 380 6.19 18.29 -10.09
N GLY A 381 5.66 19.45 -10.42
CA GLY A 381 4.78 19.59 -11.59
C GLY A 381 3.49 18.78 -11.38
N GLN A 382 3.21 17.81 -12.25
CA GLN A 382 2.05 16.91 -12.07
C GLN A 382 2.37 15.67 -11.23
N GLU A 383 3.64 15.44 -10.81
CA GLU A 383 4.00 14.27 -10.01
C GLU A 383 3.34 14.28 -8.65
N VAL A 384 2.82 13.12 -8.25
CA VAL A 384 2.27 12.92 -6.90
C VAL A 384 2.86 11.72 -6.16
N GLY A 385 3.76 10.95 -6.76
CA GLY A 385 4.40 9.84 -6.08
C GLY A 385 5.62 9.29 -6.80
N VAL A 386 6.51 8.65 -6.03
CA VAL A 386 7.66 7.90 -6.54
C VAL A 386 8.10 6.82 -5.54
N SER A 387 8.53 5.66 -6.02
CA SER A 387 8.83 4.50 -5.19
C SER A 387 10.02 3.69 -5.71
N TRP A 388 10.80 3.14 -4.78
CA TRP A 388 11.77 2.09 -5.12
C TRP A 388 11.07 0.75 -5.28
N MET A 389 11.25 0.12 -6.44
CA MET A 389 10.55 -1.12 -6.77
C MET A 389 11.19 -2.32 -6.07
N SER A 390 10.36 -3.29 -5.65
CA SER A 390 10.80 -4.57 -5.09
C SER A 390 11.64 -4.45 -3.80
N ARG A 391 11.34 -3.44 -2.98
CA ARG A 391 12.08 -3.13 -1.74
C ARG A 391 11.29 -3.36 -0.45
N LEU A 392 10.21 -4.13 -0.50
CA LEU A 392 9.56 -4.65 0.71
C LEU A 392 10.58 -5.36 1.62
N CYS A 393 10.43 -5.20 2.94
CA CYS A 393 11.29 -5.76 3.99
C CYS A 393 12.79 -5.48 3.81
N SER A 394 13.16 -4.39 3.11
CA SER A 394 14.55 -4.06 2.80
C SER A 394 14.95 -2.73 3.42
N SER A 395 15.48 -2.74 4.65
CA SER A 395 15.92 -1.54 5.39
C SER A 395 17.32 -1.05 4.99
N GLY A 396 18.24 -1.96 4.64
CA GLY A 396 19.62 -1.61 4.31
C GLY A 396 19.77 -0.76 3.05
N LEU A 397 20.70 0.21 3.09
CA LEU A 397 21.04 1.06 1.95
C LEU A 397 21.70 0.26 0.83
N SER A 398 21.20 0.44 -0.37
CA SER A 398 21.85 0.03 -1.62
C SER A 398 22.08 1.26 -2.47
N SER A 399 23.22 1.33 -3.14
CA SER A 399 23.54 2.42 -4.07
C SER A 399 23.46 1.92 -5.51
N SER A 400 22.88 2.73 -6.39
CA SER A 400 22.78 2.45 -7.84
C SER A 400 22.98 3.77 -8.59
N GLY A 401 24.19 3.99 -9.12
CA GLY A 401 24.58 5.33 -9.57
C GLY A 401 24.49 6.34 -8.43
N ASP A 402 23.82 7.47 -8.67
CA ASP A 402 23.55 8.50 -7.65
C ASP A 402 22.34 8.18 -6.76
N SER A 403 21.66 7.06 -7.02
CA SER A 403 20.46 6.67 -6.28
C SER A 403 20.79 5.99 -4.95
N SER A 404 20.15 6.47 -3.89
CA SER A 404 20.10 5.87 -2.56
C SER A 404 18.82 5.07 -2.41
N VAL A 405 18.94 3.75 -2.36
CA VAL A 405 17.81 2.82 -2.50
C VAL A 405 17.57 2.06 -1.21
N THR A 406 16.35 2.18 -0.69
CA THR A 406 15.79 1.34 0.37
C THR A 406 14.32 1.03 0.05
N GLY A 407 13.63 0.22 0.85
CA GLY A 407 12.15 0.15 0.91
C GLY A 407 11.49 1.44 1.39
N ALA A 408 11.60 2.47 0.57
CA ALA A 408 11.02 3.77 0.80
C ALA A 408 10.24 4.22 -0.43
N ASN A 409 9.19 5.01 -0.19
CA ASN A 409 8.45 5.72 -1.23
C ASN A 409 8.05 7.12 -0.75
N VAL A 410 7.67 7.99 -1.68
CA VAL A 410 7.22 9.36 -1.43
C VAL A 410 5.84 9.53 -2.06
N VAL A 411 4.93 10.14 -1.31
CA VAL A 411 3.54 10.38 -1.72
C VAL A 411 3.16 11.81 -1.41
N VAL A 412 2.59 12.51 -2.38
CA VAL A 412 2.08 13.88 -2.20
C VAL A 412 0.66 13.82 -1.64
N GLY A 413 0.44 14.47 -0.51
CA GLY A 413 -0.88 14.58 0.11
C GLY A 413 -1.76 15.57 -0.65
N THR A 414 -2.80 15.06 -1.31
CA THR A 414 -3.81 15.84 -2.04
C THR A 414 -5.24 15.46 -1.64
N SER A 415 -6.22 16.32 -1.92
CA SER A 415 -7.63 15.96 -1.83
C SER A 415 -7.97 14.82 -2.81
N GLY A 416 -8.91 13.94 -2.45
CA GLY A 416 -9.50 12.99 -3.39
C GLY A 416 -8.79 11.64 -3.52
N THR A 417 -7.52 11.64 -3.94
CA THR A 417 -6.87 10.42 -4.43
C THR A 417 -5.61 9.98 -3.69
N THR A 418 -5.33 10.55 -2.53
CA THR A 418 -4.08 10.24 -1.80
C THR A 418 -3.97 8.76 -1.45
N TRP A 419 -5.07 8.08 -1.11
CA TRP A 419 -5.00 6.65 -0.80
C TRP A 419 -4.73 5.79 -2.04
N GLN A 420 -5.22 6.17 -3.23
CA GLN A 420 -4.88 5.50 -4.49
C GLN A 420 -3.38 5.67 -4.79
N ILE A 421 -2.85 6.87 -4.62
CA ILE A 421 -1.43 7.15 -4.85
C ILE A 421 -0.58 6.38 -3.84
N PHE A 422 -0.94 6.42 -2.56
CA PHE A 422 -0.29 5.62 -1.52
C PHE A 422 -0.28 4.13 -1.86
N ALA A 423 -1.40 3.59 -2.34
CA ALA A 423 -1.49 2.20 -2.77
C ALA A 423 -0.68 1.92 -4.04
N HIS A 424 -0.64 2.83 -5.01
CA HIS A 424 0.18 2.69 -6.21
C HIS A 424 1.67 2.61 -5.86
N GLU A 425 2.17 3.56 -5.07
CA GLU A 425 3.60 3.61 -4.68
C GLU A 425 3.97 2.44 -3.77
N THR A 426 3.06 2.00 -2.91
CA THR A 426 3.21 0.75 -2.15
C THR A 426 3.25 -0.46 -3.09
N GLY A 427 2.50 -0.45 -4.20
CA GLY A 427 2.48 -1.53 -5.19
C GLY A 427 3.86 -1.75 -5.79
N HIS A 428 4.54 -0.67 -6.16
CA HIS A 428 5.94 -0.72 -6.58
C HIS A 428 6.85 -1.31 -5.50
N THR A 429 6.68 -0.90 -4.23
CA THR A 429 7.47 -1.46 -3.12
C THR A 429 7.28 -2.99 -3.00
N PHE A 430 6.08 -3.49 -3.28
CA PHE A 430 5.75 -4.93 -3.36
C PHE A 430 6.21 -5.61 -4.67
N GLY A 431 6.77 -4.86 -5.62
CA GLY A 431 7.34 -5.38 -6.86
C GLY A 431 6.41 -5.36 -8.08
N ALA A 432 5.30 -4.60 -8.02
CA ALA A 432 4.45 -4.40 -9.17
C ALA A 432 5.11 -3.46 -10.19
N VAL A 433 5.04 -3.85 -11.47
CA VAL A 433 5.24 -2.94 -12.59
C VAL A 433 3.91 -2.26 -12.97
N HIS A 434 3.98 -1.24 -13.82
CA HIS A 434 2.77 -0.60 -14.33
C HIS A 434 1.93 -1.53 -15.20
N ASP A 435 0.62 -1.34 -15.15
CA ASP A 435 -0.31 -1.90 -16.14
C ASP A 435 -0.07 -1.27 -17.51
N CYS A 436 -0.20 -2.06 -18.57
CA CYS A 436 0.06 -1.58 -19.93
C CYS A 436 -0.98 -0.55 -20.37
N ASP A 437 -0.53 0.42 -21.16
CA ASP A 437 -1.34 1.42 -21.84
C ASP A 437 -1.11 1.34 -23.36
N SER A 438 -1.81 2.18 -24.11
CA SER A 438 -1.71 2.18 -25.57
C SER A 438 -0.28 2.37 -26.10
N GLN A 439 0.60 3.07 -25.38
CA GLN A 439 1.98 3.30 -25.79
C GLN A 439 2.84 2.06 -25.49
N THR A 440 2.79 1.54 -24.26
CA THR A 440 3.60 0.36 -23.91
C THR A 440 3.20 -0.87 -24.72
N CYS A 441 1.93 -0.96 -25.12
CA CYS A 441 1.46 -1.96 -26.08
C CYS A 441 1.96 -1.72 -27.51
N GLY A 442 2.07 -0.45 -27.93
CA GLY A 442 2.67 -0.09 -29.22
C GLY A 442 4.16 -0.41 -29.30
N GLU A 443 4.84 -0.38 -28.16
CA GLU A 443 6.26 -0.76 -27.99
C GLU A 443 6.45 -2.26 -27.68
N SER A 444 5.36 -3.01 -27.52
CA SER A 444 5.35 -4.44 -27.16
C SER A 444 6.09 -4.75 -25.85
N LEU A 445 6.03 -3.83 -24.87
CA LEU A 445 6.72 -3.99 -23.58
C LEU A 445 6.18 -5.17 -22.77
N GLU A 446 4.95 -5.60 -23.01
CA GLU A 446 4.34 -6.78 -22.40
C GLU A 446 5.03 -8.10 -22.79
N ASP A 447 5.69 -8.15 -23.95
CA ASP A 447 6.44 -9.33 -24.40
C ASP A 447 7.73 -9.53 -23.59
N SER A 448 8.27 -8.41 -23.09
CA SER A 448 9.45 -8.37 -22.22
C SER A 448 9.11 -8.29 -20.73
N SER A 449 7.83 -8.42 -20.34
CA SER A 449 7.38 -8.30 -18.95
C SER A 449 7.76 -6.95 -18.27
N GLN A 450 7.82 -5.86 -19.05
CA GLN A 450 8.09 -4.51 -18.54
C GLN A 450 6.79 -3.75 -18.17
N CYS A 451 5.64 -4.21 -18.67
CA CYS A 451 4.33 -3.76 -18.22
C CYS A 451 3.39 -4.95 -18.05
N CYS A 452 2.30 -4.74 -17.31
CA CYS A 452 1.31 -5.73 -16.99
C CYS A 452 0.12 -5.69 -17.97
N PRO A 453 -0.03 -6.67 -18.89
CA PRO A 453 -1.14 -6.67 -19.83
C PRO A 453 -2.47 -6.99 -19.16
N LEU A 454 -3.57 -6.47 -19.70
CA LEU A 454 -4.93 -6.71 -19.18
C LEU A 454 -5.29 -8.20 -19.10
N THR A 455 -4.99 -8.94 -20.16
CA THR A 455 -5.14 -10.40 -20.24
C THR A 455 -3.98 -11.00 -21.04
N SER A 456 -3.91 -12.32 -21.13
CA SER A 456 -2.92 -13.00 -21.98
C SER A 456 -3.04 -12.67 -23.48
N SER A 457 -4.18 -12.10 -23.91
CA SER A 457 -4.49 -11.78 -25.31
C SER A 457 -4.84 -10.30 -25.54
N THR A 458 -4.92 -9.50 -24.48
CA THR A 458 -5.26 -8.07 -24.54
C THR A 458 -4.23 -7.31 -23.75
N CYS A 459 -3.48 -6.44 -24.43
CA CYS A 459 -2.41 -5.69 -23.79
C CYS A 459 -2.96 -4.51 -22.96
N ASP A 460 -3.68 -3.57 -23.58
CA ASP A 460 -4.06 -2.30 -22.95
C ASP A 460 -5.07 -2.49 -21.79
N ALA A 461 -4.67 -2.05 -20.59
CA ALA A 461 -5.50 -2.10 -19.38
C ALA A 461 -6.56 -0.99 -19.30
N ASN A 462 -6.60 -0.11 -20.31
CA ASN A 462 -7.54 1.01 -20.47
C ASN A 462 -7.60 1.93 -19.25
N ALA A 463 -6.50 2.03 -18.51
CA ALA A 463 -6.37 2.85 -17.32
C ALA A 463 -7.50 2.68 -16.28
N LYS A 464 -7.80 1.43 -15.96
CA LYS A 464 -8.86 1.08 -14.99
C LYS A 464 -8.35 0.68 -13.62
N TYR A 465 -7.04 0.50 -13.46
CA TYR A 465 -6.44 -0.17 -12.31
C TYR A 465 -5.38 0.72 -11.66
N ILE A 466 -5.12 0.44 -10.38
CA ILE A 466 -4.26 1.25 -9.52
C ILE A 466 -2.84 1.40 -10.07
N MET A 467 -2.28 0.37 -10.71
CA MET A 467 -0.93 0.40 -11.27
C MET A 467 -0.86 1.05 -12.65
N ASN A 468 -1.84 1.86 -13.04
CA ASN A 468 -1.67 2.69 -14.22
C ASN A 468 -0.64 3.82 -13.95
N PRO A 469 0.22 4.19 -14.92
CA PRO A 469 1.19 5.30 -14.80
C PRO A 469 0.60 6.68 -14.45
N TYR A 470 -0.72 6.86 -14.54
CA TYR A 470 -1.41 8.03 -14.02
C TYR A 470 -2.50 7.62 -13.04
N SER A 471 -2.74 8.42 -12.01
CA SER A 471 -3.80 8.16 -11.02
C SER A 471 -5.13 8.77 -11.45
N ASP A 472 -6.18 7.95 -11.55
CA ASP A 472 -7.56 8.41 -11.67
C ASP A 472 -8.38 7.93 -10.47
N SER A 473 -9.35 8.75 -10.06
CA SER A 473 -10.30 8.43 -8.99
C SER A 473 -11.00 7.09 -9.14
N GLN A 474 -11.31 6.66 -10.38
CA GLN A 474 -12.02 5.41 -10.66
C GLN A 474 -11.14 4.17 -10.51
N MET A 475 -9.82 4.35 -10.39
CA MET A 475 -8.89 3.24 -10.20
C MET A 475 -8.98 2.79 -8.75
N THR A 476 -9.54 1.60 -8.57
CA THR A 476 -9.95 1.14 -7.24
C THR A 476 -9.52 -0.27 -6.90
N LYS A 477 -9.01 -1.00 -7.89
CA LYS A 477 -8.60 -2.40 -7.83
C LYS A 477 -7.25 -2.57 -8.53
N PHE A 478 -6.49 -3.58 -8.14
CA PHE A 478 -5.36 -4.05 -8.93
C PHE A 478 -5.83 -4.85 -10.13
N SER A 479 -5.07 -4.82 -11.23
CA SER A 479 -5.33 -5.70 -12.36
C SER A 479 -5.00 -7.14 -11.99
N GLN A 480 -5.56 -8.12 -12.71
CA GLN A 480 -5.20 -9.52 -12.50
C GLN A 480 -3.71 -9.77 -12.79
N CYS A 481 -3.11 -9.01 -13.72
CA CYS A 481 -1.69 -9.10 -13.96
C CYS A 481 -0.89 -8.58 -12.75
N THR A 482 -1.24 -7.41 -12.20
CA THR A 482 -0.59 -6.88 -11.00
C THR A 482 -0.68 -7.86 -9.83
N ILE A 483 -1.86 -8.48 -9.64
CA ILE A 483 -2.05 -9.49 -8.59
C ILE A 483 -1.05 -10.63 -8.77
N GLY A 484 -1.01 -11.19 -9.98
CA GLY A 484 -0.06 -12.21 -10.38
C GLY A 484 1.40 -11.81 -10.21
N ASN A 485 1.75 -10.59 -10.57
CA ASN A 485 3.10 -10.04 -10.46
C ASN A 485 3.56 -10.03 -9.00
N ILE A 486 2.77 -9.44 -8.10
CA ILE A 486 3.14 -9.34 -6.68
C ILE A 486 3.17 -10.72 -6.04
N CYS A 487 2.14 -11.56 -6.26
CA CYS A 487 2.12 -12.91 -5.69
C CYS A 487 3.30 -13.75 -6.20
N ALA A 488 3.62 -13.71 -7.49
CA ALA A 488 4.78 -14.42 -8.03
C ALA A 488 6.10 -13.89 -7.47
N ALA A 489 6.23 -12.56 -7.29
CA ALA A 489 7.43 -11.95 -6.72
C ALA A 489 7.65 -12.37 -5.25
N ILE A 490 6.59 -12.43 -4.45
CA ILE A 490 6.62 -12.94 -3.07
C ILE A 490 6.95 -14.44 -3.08
N GLY A 491 6.23 -15.25 -3.85
CA GLY A 491 6.38 -16.71 -3.85
C GLY A 491 7.73 -17.22 -4.37
N ARG A 492 8.37 -16.45 -5.27
CA ARG A 492 9.73 -16.74 -5.76
C ARG A 492 10.83 -16.12 -4.92
N ASN A 493 10.48 -15.39 -3.86
CA ASN A 493 11.40 -14.63 -3.03
C ASN A 493 12.23 -13.59 -3.83
N SER A 494 11.69 -13.11 -4.96
CA SER A 494 12.26 -11.98 -5.70
C SER A 494 12.04 -10.66 -4.95
N VAL A 495 11.03 -10.62 -4.08
CA VAL A 495 10.77 -9.54 -3.13
C VAL A 495 10.78 -10.15 -1.72
N LYS A 496 11.52 -9.52 -0.79
CA LYS A 496 11.56 -9.99 0.59
C LYS A 496 10.20 -9.78 1.25
N SER A 497 9.71 -10.83 1.90
CA SER A 497 8.44 -10.85 2.64
C SER A 497 8.60 -11.35 4.07
N SER A 498 9.83 -11.56 4.52
CA SER A 498 10.16 -12.15 5.83
C SER A 498 9.77 -11.29 7.03
N CYS A 499 9.56 -9.99 6.83
CA CYS A 499 9.14 -9.07 7.88
C CYS A 499 7.61 -9.00 8.05
N LEU A 500 6.84 -9.65 7.17
CA LEU A 500 5.39 -9.70 7.28
C LEU A 500 5.01 -10.53 8.50
N SER A 501 4.42 -9.87 9.50
CA SER A 501 4.02 -10.53 10.73
C SER A 501 2.76 -11.36 10.52
N ASP A 502 2.66 -12.48 11.23
CA ASP A 502 1.36 -13.10 11.46
C ASP A 502 0.45 -12.09 12.15
N ASN A 503 -0.85 -12.19 11.92
CA ASN A 503 -1.81 -11.56 12.82
C ASN A 503 -1.80 -12.32 14.17
N LYS A 504 -0.79 -12.02 15.00
CA LYS A 504 -0.61 -12.48 16.38
C LYS A 504 -0.49 -11.23 17.25
N GLY A 505 -1.43 -11.01 18.15
CA GLY A 505 -1.42 -9.82 19.02
C GLY A 505 -2.77 -9.15 19.26
N VAL A 506 -3.89 -9.79 18.91
CA VAL A 506 -5.20 -9.32 19.38
C VAL A 506 -5.30 -9.59 20.88
N VAL A 507 -4.74 -8.70 21.70
CA VAL A 507 -5.19 -8.57 23.09
C VAL A 507 -6.55 -7.88 23.01
N THR A 508 -7.60 -8.67 22.85
CA THR A 508 -8.96 -8.27 23.17
C THR A 508 -9.05 -8.19 24.69
N ILE A 509 -9.06 -6.97 25.23
CA ILE A 509 -9.38 -6.73 26.65
C ILE A 509 -10.88 -7.05 26.92
N SER A 510 -11.65 -7.43 25.90
CA SER A 510 -12.83 -8.28 26.04
C SER A 510 -12.36 -9.74 26.00
N GLY A 511 -12.21 -10.38 27.16
CA GLY A 511 -11.55 -11.69 27.32
C GLY A 511 -11.74 -12.70 26.18
N SER A 512 -10.65 -13.43 25.90
CA SER A 512 -10.49 -14.53 24.94
C SER A 512 -11.81 -15.06 24.39
N GLN A 513 -12.06 -14.83 23.11
CA GLN A 513 -13.28 -15.27 22.45
C GLN A 513 -13.03 -16.62 21.78
N CYS A 514 -13.15 -17.66 22.60
CA CYS A 514 -13.06 -19.02 22.11
C CYS A 514 -14.06 -19.29 20.98
N GLY A 515 -13.53 -19.75 19.85
CA GLY A 515 -14.29 -20.23 18.71
C GLY A 515 -14.19 -19.34 17.47
N ASN A 516 -13.25 -18.39 17.46
CA ASN A 516 -12.96 -17.53 16.31
C ASN A 516 -11.85 -18.09 15.41
N GLY A 517 -11.19 -19.18 15.83
CA GLY A 517 -10.13 -19.87 15.08
C GLY A 517 -8.73 -19.29 15.29
N ILE A 518 -8.56 -18.39 16.27
CA ILE A 518 -7.30 -17.73 16.60
C ILE A 518 -6.98 -18.05 18.06
N VAL A 519 -5.82 -18.67 18.31
CA VAL A 519 -5.40 -18.97 19.69
C VAL A 519 -5.03 -17.68 20.41
N GLU A 520 -5.88 -17.24 21.34
CA GLU A 520 -5.70 -16.03 22.14
C GLU A 520 -5.06 -16.31 23.51
N SER A 521 -4.65 -15.26 24.23
CA SER A 521 -4.08 -15.40 25.57
C SER A 521 -5.09 -16.06 26.52
N GLY A 522 -4.75 -17.22 27.07
CA GLY A 522 -5.63 -17.99 27.96
C GLY A 522 -6.29 -19.20 27.29
N GLU A 523 -6.09 -19.41 25.99
CA GLU A 523 -6.51 -20.58 25.23
C GLU A 523 -5.30 -21.48 24.92
N ASP A 524 -5.54 -22.78 24.80
CA ASP A 524 -4.51 -23.75 24.41
C ASP A 524 -4.62 -24.10 22.92
N CYS A 525 -5.80 -23.92 22.32
CA CYS A 525 -6.15 -24.22 20.93
C CYS A 525 -7.44 -23.48 20.55
N ASP A 526 -7.70 -23.21 19.26
CA ASP A 526 -9.00 -22.72 18.79
C ASP A 526 -9.28 -23.22 17.37
N CYS A 527 -10.17 -24.20 17.26
CA CYS A 527 -10.58 -24.83 16.01
C CYS A 527 -11.77 -24.15 15.32
N GLY A 528 -12.20 -22.95 15.77
CA GLY A 528 -13.28 -22.18 15.12
C GLY A 528 -14.68 -22.50 15.63
N GLY A 529 -14.80 -22.81 16.92
CA GLY A 529 -16.08 -23.00 17.62
C GLY A 529 -16.80 -24.29 17.23
N GLU A 530 -18.04 -24.49 17.68
CA GLU A 530 -18.78 -25.75 17.43
C GLU A 530 -18.88 -26.09 15.93
N SER A 531 -18.96 -25.09 15.05
CA SER A 531 -19.00 -25.28 13.60
C SER A 531 -17.64 -25.60 12.97
N GLY A 532 -16.56 -24.99 13.45
CA GLY A 532 -15.21 -25.18 12.88
C GLY A 532 -14.51 -26.43 13.42
N CYS A 533 -14.77 -26.76 14.68
CA CYS A 533 -14.14 -27.90 15.34
C CYS A 533 -14.66 -29.24 14.84
N GLY A 534 -15.95 -29.38 14.50
CA GLY A 534 -16.52 -30.65 14.04
C GLY A 534 -16.12 -31.84 14.93
N ASP A 535 -15.46 -32.84 14.35
CA ASP A 535 -14.96 -34.05 15.03
C ASP A 535 -13.52 -33.89 15.60
N ASN A 536 -13.01 -32.66 15.74
CA ASN A 536 -11.67 -32.40 16.29
C ASN A 536 -11.54 -33.01 17.70
N SER A 537 -10.63 -33.98 17.81
CA SER A 537 -10.34 -34.72 19.05
C SER A 537 -9.35 -34.02 19.97
N CYS A 538 -8.67 -32.98 19.49
CA CYS A 538 -7.57 -32.29 20.16
C CYS A 538 -8.06 -31.05 20.90
N CYS A 539 -9.02 -30.32 20.34
CA CYS A 539 -9.47 -29.05 20.89
C CYS A 539 -10.95 -29.02 21.27
N ASP A 540 -11.26 -28.46 22.44
CA ASP A 540 -12.64 -28.26 22.90
C ASP A 540 -13.23 -26.95 22.36
N ALA A 541 -14.27 -27.10 21.55
CA ALA A 541 -14.91 -26.02 20.80
C ALA A 541 -15.59 -24.93 21.66
N LYS A 542 -15.80 -25.18 22.96
CA LYS A 542 -16.46 -24.23 23.88
C LYS A 542 -15.49 -23.54 24.81
N THR A 543 -14.37 -24.18 25.08
CA THR A 543 -13.41 -23.73 26.11
C THR A 543 -12.05 -23.39 25.54
N CYS A 544 -11.75 -23.80 24.30
CA CYS A 544 -10.48 -23.55 23.62
C CYS A 544 -9.31 -24.11 24.43
N LYS A 545 -9.56 -25.31 24.97
CA LYS A 545 -8.63 -26.10 25.77
C LYS A 545 -8.38 -27.44 25.12
N PHE A 546 -7.17 -27.95 25.33
CA PHE A 546 -6.82 -29.28 24.87
C PHE A 546 -7.70 -30.34 25.52
N LYS A 547 -8.21 -31.26 24.70
CA LYS A 547 -8.96 -32.42 25.15
C LYS A 547 -8.00 -33.53 25.58
N GLY A 548 -8.27 -34.12 26.74
CA GLY A 548 -7.55 -35.30 27.22
C GLY A 548 -6.05 -35.03 27.41
N ASN A 549 -5.21 -35.77 26.68
CA ASN A 549 -3.75 -35.67 26.72
C ASN A 549 -3.17 -34.94 25.49
N ALA A 550 -3.98 -34.17 24.77
CA ALA A 550 -3.54 -33.34 23.66
C ALA A 550 -2.51 -32.30 24.13
N VAL A 551 -1.47 -32.09 23.31
CA VAL A 551 -0.41 -31.08 23.54
C VAL A 551 -0.26 -30.10 22.37
N CYS A 552 -1.02 -30.33 21.30
CA CYS A 552 -1.11 -29.50 20.10
C CYS A 552 -2.44 -29.78 19.41
N ASP A 553 -2.80 -28.96 18.43
CA ASP A 553 -4.03 -29.12 17.65
C ASP A 553 -3.75 -29.31 16.15
N ASP A 554 -4.28 -30.38 15.56
CA ASP A 554 -4.06 -30.74 14.15
C ASP A 554 -4.63 -29.68 13.17
N SER A 555 -5.60 -28.86 13.59
CA SER A 555 -6.14 -27.77 12.76
C SER A 555 -5.31 -26.48 12.78
N ASN A 556 -4.55 -26.24 13.84
CA ASN A 556 -3.84 -24.98 14.06
C ASN A 556 -2.32 -25.11 13.93
N ASP A 557 -1.78 -26.32 14.15
CA ASP A 557 -0.36 -26.58 14.26
C ASP A 557 0.17 -27.54 13.18
N GLN A 558 1.09 -27.06 12.33
CA GLN A 558 1.66 -27.85 11.22
C GLN A 558 2.53 -29.03 11.66
N CYS A 559 3.07 -28.99 12.88
CA CYS A 559 3.83 -30.09 13.48
C CYS A 559 3.02 -30.87 14.53
N CYS A 560 1.69 -30.88 14.40
CA CYS A 560 0.83 -31.75 15.18
C CYS A 560 0.37 -32.96 14.36
N SER A 561 0.29 -34.12 15.01
CA SER A 561 -0.31 -35.32 14.45
C SER A 561 -1.06 -36.08 15.54
N LYS A 562 -2.38 -36.22 15.39
CA LYS A 562 -3.25 -36.90 16.36
C LYS A 562 -3.10 -36.31 17.76
N CYS A 563 -3.14 -34.98 17.81
CA CYS A 563 -3.00 -34.20 19.05
C CYS A 563 -1.66 -34.34 19.78
N GLN A 564 -0.63 -34.89 19.13
CA GLN A 564 0.72 -35.05 19.68
C GLN A 564 1.75 -34.42 18.74
N TYR A 565 2.90 -34.01 19.27
CA TYR A 565 3.98 -33.50 18.43
C TYR A 565 4.39 -34.53 17.39
N ALA A 566 4.40 -34.10 16.13
CA ALA A 566 4.79 -34.94 15.01
C ALA A 566 6.27 -35.35 15.14
N SER A 567 6.60 -36.57 14.72
CA SER A 567 7.97 -37.10 14.82
C SER A 567 8.98 -36.20 14.12
N ALA A 568 10.25 -36.25 14.55
CA ALA A 568 11.30 -35.40 14.00
C ALA A 568 11.61 -35.65 12.49
N ASP A 569 11.06 -36.73 11.93
CA ASP A 569 11.17 -37.08 10.52
C ASP A 569 9.98 -36.58 9.68
N THR A 570 8.98 -35.97 10.31
CA THR A 570 7.77 -35.48 9.64
C THR A 570 8.09 -34.19 8.90
N VAL A 571 7.95 -34.22 7.57
CA VAL A 571 8.14 -33.04 6.73
C VAL A 571 6.96 -32.08 6.93
N CYS A 572 7.21 -30.95 7.56
CA CYS A 572 6.23 -29.87 7.75
C CYS A 572 6.32 -28.80 6.65
N ARG A 573 7.46 -28.71 5.97
CA ARG A 573 7.60 -27.95 4.72
C ARG A 573 8.38 -28.77 3.70
N ALA A 574 7.72 -29.13 2.60
CA ALA A 574 8.37 -29.85 1.51
C ALA A 574 9.41 -28.97 0.82
N SER A 575 10.50 -29.60 0.39
CA SER A 575 11.48 -28.98 -0.49
C SER A 575 10.83 -28.58 -1.82
N THR A 576 11.01 -27.33 -2.22
CA THR A 576 10.49 -26.76 -3.47
C THR A 576 11.54 -26.73 -4.58
N SER A 577 12.82 -26.96 -4.26
CA SER A 577 13.92 -26.97 -5.22
C SER A 577 15.10 -27.81 -4.72
N LYS A 578 16.05 -28.14 -5.61
CA LYS A 578 17.27 -28.89 -5.23
C LYS A 578 18.16 -28.17 -4.20
N CYS A 579 17.99 -26.86 -4.02
CA CYS A 579 18.73 -26.05 -3.05
C CYS A 579 17.92 -25.76 -1.76
N ASP A 580 16.62 -26.08 -1.76
CA ASP A 580 15.73 -25.93 -0.62
C ASP A 580 15.69 -27.24 0.15
N LYS A 581 16.11 -27.24 1.41
CA LYS A 581 16.01 -28.43 2.25
C LYS A 581 14.61 -28.49 2.84
N GLU A 582 14.02 -29.68 2.80
CA GLU A 582 12.75 -29.91 3.51
C GLU A 582 12.93 -29.58 5.01
N GLU A 583 11.96 -28.87 5.57
CA GLU A 583 11.88 -28.69 7.02
C GLU A 583 11.12 -29.84 7.61
N LYS A 584 11.67 -30.36 8.69
CA LYS A 584 11.07 -31.41 9.48
C LYS A 584 10.78 -30.89 10.86
N CYS A 585 9.70 -31.40 11.45
CA CYS A 585 9.37 -31.13 12.84
C CYS A 585 10.56 -31.50 13.75
N ASP A 586 10.64 -30.91 14.93
CA ASP A 586 11.72 -31.19 15.89
C ASP A 586 11.38 -32.37 16.83
N GLY A 587 10.15 -32.89 16.75
CA GLY A 587 9.62 -33.93 17.65
C GLY A 587 9.31 -33.45 19.07
N LYS A 588 9.37 -32.15 19.33
CA LYS A 588 9.32 -31.56 20.69
C LYS A 588 8.43 -30.33 20.78
N SER A 589 8.05 -29.73 19.66
CA SER A 589 7.16 -28.59 19.58
C SER A 589 6.17 -28.74 18.43
N GLN A 590 5.11 -27.96 18.52
CA GLN A 590 4.07 -27.81 17.50
C GLN A 590 4.48 -26.86 16.37
N LEU A 591 5.63 -26.18 16.50
CA LEU A 591 6.14 -25.18 15.58
C LEU A 591 7.00 -25.82 14.48
N VAL A 592 6.98 -25.20 13.30
CA VAL A 592 7.91 -25.53 12.22
C VAL A 592 9.29 -24.96 12.58
N PRO A 593 10.34 -25.80 12.68
CA PRO A 593 11.68 -25.33 13.02
C PRO A 593 12.29 -24.52 11.87
N PHE A 594 12.81 -23.33 12.18
CA PHE A 594 13.62 -22.56 11.25
C PHE A 594 15.04 -23.14 11.21
N ARG A 595 15.53 -23.54 10.03
CA ARG A 595 16.94 -23.90 9.82
C ARG A 595 17.52 -23.25 8.57
#